data_AF-A0A8T2YM98-F1
#
_entry.id   AF-A0A8T2YM98-F1
#
_cell.length_a   1.000
_cell.length_b   1.000
_cell.length_c   1.000
_cell.angle_alpha   90.00
_cell.angle_beta   90.00
_cell.angle_gamma   90.00
#
_symmetry.space_group_name_H-M   'P 1'
#
loop_
_entity.id
_entity.type
_entity.pdbx_description
1 polymer ?
#
loop_
_entity_poly.entity_id
_entity_poly.type
_entity_poly.pdbx_seq_one_letter_code
_entity_poly.pdbx_strand_id
1 'polypeptide(L)'
;MAAPEWKPTLIGFIAALACGLIQPLHSLCMAALLAVYFTTDHNELRSQTRIYCFAFLAFAVFAFLTNVIQHYYFGIMGESLTKRVREALFEKILTYEIEWFDQENNSRGDMFKISHRCHDGLILSWKLALVAISLQPCIIAAFYISTTTMQTMSKKILKAQNESSELASAAVVNHRIITAFCFQEKVLKLFELTQVSSKKESHRQSWYAGFGLFLSQFITGAIPALTFWYGGRLLYHKEITYKHLFLTFLILVTTGRLIAETGTITADLSKGTSALESVFRILKRRTKIDPEQSDGIEPEKINGEIEFKQVHFFYPNRPKQMILTGVNL
;
A
#
# COMPACT_ATOMS: atom_id res chain seq x y z
N MET A 1 6.15 -5.69 19.98
CA MET A 1 6.46 -6.85 19.10
C MET A 1 7.67 -6.64 18.19
N ALA A 2 8.11 -5.41 17.86
CA ALA A 2 9.35 -5.18 17.10
C ALA A 2 10.64 -5.00 17.95
N ALA A 3 10.52 -5.02 19.29
CA ALA A 3 11.61 -4.72 20.22
C ALA A 3 12.93 -5.51 20.02
N PRO A 4 12.94 -6.81 19.66
CA PRO A 4 14.22 -7.53 19.52
C PRO A 4 14.99 -7.23 18.21
N GLU A 5 14.39 -6.52 17.23
CA GLU A 5 15.00 -6.23 15.92
C GLU A 5 15.29 -4.75 15.68
N TRP A 6 15.34 -3.93 16.73
CA TRP A 6 15.54 -2.48 16.59
C TRP A 6 16.84 -2.10 15.86
N LYS A 7 17.90 -2.91 16.00
CA LYS A 7 19.21 -2.68 15.37
C LYS A 7 19.15 -2.74 13.84
N PRO A 8 18.70 -3.85 13.20
CA PRO A 8 18.57 -3.90 11.74
C PRO A 8 17.58 -2.85 11.20
N THR A 9 16.49 -2.56 11.92
CA THR A 9 15.55 -1.49 11.54
C THR A 9 16.21 -0.12 11.52
N LEU A 10 17.05 0.20 12.52
CA LEU A 10 17.75 1.48 12.59
C LEU A 10 18.74 1.64 11.43
N ILE A 11 19.49 0.58 11.10
CA ILE A 11 20.45 0.59 9.98
C ILE A 11 19.71 0.77 8.64
N GLY A 12 18.59 0.06 8.44
CA GLY A 12 17.75 0.22 7.26
C GLY A 12 17.19 1.65 7.13
N PHE A 13 16.80 2.26 8.25
CA PHE A 13 16.30 3.64 8.27
C PHE A 13 17.37 4.67 7.93
N ILE A 14 18.59 4.54 8.49
CA ILE A 14 19.72 5.42 8.16
C ILE A 14 20.07 5.31 6.66
N ALA A 15 20.09 4.09 6.12
CA ALA A 15 20.33 3.85 4.70
C ALA A 15 19.23 4.47 3.81
N ALA A 16 17.97 4.42 4.24
CA ALA A 16 16.85 5.05 3.54
C ALA A 16 16.92 6.57 3.54
N LEU A 17 17.28 7.18 4.68
CA LEU A 17 17.53 8.62 4.75
C LEU A 17 18.67 9.04 3.83
N ALA A 18 19.77 8.28 3.83
CA ALA A 18 20.89 8.52 2.92
C ALA A 18 20.45 8.42 1.46
N CYS A 19 19.66 7.40 1.09
CA CYS A 19 19.15 7.22 -0.26
C CYS A 19 18.23 8.38 -0.69
N GLY A 20 17.37 8.86 0.20
CA GLY A 20 16.47 9.99 -0.06
C GLY A 20 17.22 11.30 -0.35
N LEU A 21 18.38 11.53 0.27
CA LEU A 21 19.22 12.71 0.04
C LEU A 21 19.99 12.67 -1.28
N ILE A 22 20.24 11.49 -1.86
CA ILE A 22 20.97 11.35 -3.13
C ILE A 22 20.22 12.02 -4.28
N GLN A 23 18.90 11.90 -4.30
CA GLN A 23 18.08 12.40 -5.40
C GLN A 23 18.12 13.93 -5.57
N PRO A 24 17.95 14.76 -4.52
CA PRO A 24 18.14 16.20 -4.63
C PRO A 24 19.60 16.60 -4.91
N LEU A 25 20.59 15.90 -4.35
CA LEU A 25 22.01 16.14 -4.64
C LEU A 25 22.35 15.86 -6.11
N HIS A 26 21.82 14.78 -6.66
CA HIS A 26 21.93 14.44 -8.08
C HIS A 26 21.29 15.52 -8.96
N SER A 27 20.09 15.99 -8.62
CA SER A 27 19.40 17.07 -9.34
C SER A 27 20.18 18.38 -9.32
N LEU A 28 20.77 18.75 -8.17
CA LEU A 28 21.64 19.92 -8.03
C LEU A 28 22.87 19.81 -8.93
N CYS A 29 23.53 18.65 -8.90
CA CYS A 29 24.72 18.37 -9.71
C CYS A 29 24.41 18.42 -11.21
N MET A 30 23.27 17.84 -11.64
CA MET A 30 22.81 17.89 -13.04
C MET A 30 22.50 19.32 -13.49
N ALA A 31 21.87 20.12 -12.62
CA ALA A 31 21.58 21.51 -12.93
C ALA A 31 22.85 22.36 -13.05
N ALA A 32 23.81 22.15 -12.15
CA ALA A 32 25.10 22.81 -12.19
C ALA A 32 25.89 22.42 -13.45
N LEU A 33 25.88 21.14 -13.84
CA LEU A 33 26.51 20.67 -15.08
C LEU A 33 25.89 21.32 -16.31
N LEU A 34 24.56 21.33 -16.43
CA LEU A 34 23.85 22.00 -17.53
C LEU A 34 24.19 23.49 -17.60
N ALA A 35 24.34 24.15 -16.45
CA ALA A 35 24.79 25.53 -16.38
C ALA A 35 26.23 25.73 -16.88
N VAL A 36 27.15 24.81 -16.61
CA VAL A 36 28.55 24.91 -17.08
C VAL A 36 28.62 24.90 -18.61
N TYR A 37 27.75 24.15 -19.30
CA TYR A 37 27.70 24.12 -20.76
C TYR A 37 27.42 25.49 -21.41
N PHE A 38 26.85 26.45 -20.68
CA PHE A 38 26.62 27.82 -21.16
C PHE A 38 27.83 28.75 -20.93
N THR A 39 28.95 28.23 -20.41
CA THR A 39 30.19 29.00 -20.21
C THR A 39 31.03 28.95 -21.49
N THR A 40 31.59 30.08 -21.90
CA THR A 40 32.35 30.24 -23.17
C THR A 40 33.78 29.69 -23.12
N ASP A 41 34.38 29.59 -21.92
CA ASP A 41 35.76 29.11 -21.74
C ASP A 41 35.89 27.58 -21.83
N HIS A 42 36.59 27.11 -22.86
CA HIS A 42 36.72 25.67 -23.15
C HIS A 42 37.55 24.91 -22.10
N ASN A 43 38.58 25.55 -21.53
CA ASN A 43 39.44 24.93 -20.51
C ASN A 43 38.69 24.75 -19.18
N GLU A 44 37.92 25.76 -18.78
CA GLU A 44 37.10 25.71 -17.57
C GLU A 44 35.98 24.68 -17.71
N LEU A 45 35.33 24.62 -18.88
CA LEU A 45 34.30 23.63 -19.19
C LEU A 45 34.84 22.20 -19.03
N ARG A 46 36.03 21.90 -19.55
CA ARG A 46 36.64 20.57 -19.45
C ARG A 46 37.00 20.19 -18.01
N SER A 47 37.50 21.12 -17.22
CA SER A 47 37.87 20.89 -15.82
C SER A 47 36.64 20.63 -14.94
N GLN A 48 35.63 21.50 -15.04
CA GLN A 48 34.39 21.40 -14.27
C GLN A 48 33.58 20.15 -14.64
N THR A 49 33.46 19.85 -15.94
CA THR A 49 32.73 18.65 -16.40
C THR A 49 33.35 17.38 -15.84
N ARG A 50 34.69 17.29 -15.80
CA ARG A 50 35.39 16.13 -15.21
C ARG A 50 35.09 15.96 -13.73
N ILE A 51 35.05 17.04 -12.95
CA ILE A 51 34.68 17.00 -11.52
C ILE A 51 33.25 16.47 -11.35
N TYR A 52 32.29 16.99 -12.13
CA TYR A 52 30.91 16.52 -12.07
C TYR A 52 30.76 15.06 -12.52
N CYS A 53 31.49 14.60 -13.54
CA CYS A 53 31.49 13.19 -13.94
C CYS A 53 31.95 12.26 -12.81
N PHE A 54 33.01 12.63 -12.08
CA PHE A 54 33.44 11.86 -10.92
C PHE A 54 32.41 11.92 -9.77
N ALA A 55 31.74 13.06 -9.58
CA ALA A 55 30.66 13.19 -8.61
C ALA A 55 29.46 12.26 -8.95
N PHE A 56 29.07 12.17 -10.23
CA PHE A 56 28.02 11.23 -10.65
C PHE A 56 28.40 9.77 -10.44
N LEU A 57 29.65 9.41 -10.73
CA LEU A 57 30.14 8.06 -10.48
C LEU A 57 30.12 7.74 -8.98
N ALA A 58 30.53 8.69 -8.14
CA ALA A 58 30.46 8.55 -6.68
C ALA A 58 29.00 8.41 -6.19
N PHE A 59 28.07 9.21 -6.72
CA PHE A 59 26.64 9.06 -6.40
C PHE A 59 26.08 7.70 -6.83
N ALA A 60 26.45 7.19 -8.00
CA ALA A 60 26.01 5.88 -8.47
C ALA A 60 26.49 4.74 -7.55
N VAL A 61 27.78 4.76 -7.17
CA VAL A 61 28.34 3.78 -6.24
C VAL A 61 27.69 3.89 -4.86
N PHE A 62 27.53 5.11 -4.35
CA PHE A 62 26.88 5.35 -3.05
C PHE A 62 25.42 4.90 -3.06
N ALA A 63 24.66 5.24 -4.10
CA ALA A 63 23.27 4.82 -4.27
C ALA A 63 23.13 3.31 -4.34
N PHE A 64 24.04 2.62 -5.03
CA PHE A 64 24.05 1.16 -5.06
C PHE A 64 24.23 0.58 -3.66
N LEU A 65 25.24 1.05 -2.91
CA LEU A 65 25.51 0.57 -1.55
C LEU A 65 24.33 0.83 -0.61
N THR A 66 23.79 2.05 -0.59
CA THR A 66 22.66 2.39 0.30
C THR A 66 21.41 1.62 -0.05
N ASN A 67 21.11 1.41 -1.34
CA ASN A 67 19.94 0.62 -1.76
C ASN A 67 20.06 -0.85 -1.36
N VAL A 68 21.23 -1.46 -1.55
CA VAL A 68 21.47 -2.85 -1.15
C VAL A 68 21.32 -3.01 0.36
N ILE A 69 21.93 -2.11 1.15
CA ILE A 69 21.81 -2.12 2.61
C ILE A 69 20.34 -1.94 3.04
N GLN A 70 19.65 -0.95 2.49
CA GLN A 70 18.25 -0.66 2.81
C GLN A 70 17.35 -1.87 2.54
N HIS A 71 17.42 -2.46 1.33
CA HIS A 71 16.55 -3.58 0.94
C HIS A 71 16.88 -4.84 1.73
N TYR A 72 18.16 -5.09 2.01
CA TYR A 72 18.58 -6.25 2.80
C TYR A 72 18.03 -6.20 4.24
N TYR A 73 18.25 -5.09 4.95
CA TYR A 73 17.82 -4.97 6.34
C TYR A 73 16.30 -4.88 6.49
N PHE A 74 15.60 -4.17 5.60
CA PHE A 74 14.12 -4.17 5.62
C PHE A 74 13.53 -5.52 5.22
N GLY A 75 14.19 -6.27 4.32
CA GLY A 75 13.79 -7.63 3.96
C GLY A 75 13.84 -8.59 5.16
N ILE A 76 14.97 -8.65 5.86
CA ILE A 76 15.15 -9.51 7.05
C ILE A 76 14.17 -9.14 8.17
N MET A 77 14.00 -7.84 8.43
CA MET A 77 13.05 -7.35 9.42
C MET A 77 11.61 -7.74 9.05
N GLY A 78 11.23 -7.58 7.78
CA GLY A 78 9.90 -7.93 7.29
C GLY A 78 9.60 -9.42 7.43
N GLU A 79 10.55 -10.29 7.09
CA GLU A 79 10.40 -11.74 7.18
C GLU A 79 10.31 -12.21 8.64
N SER A 80 11.22 -11.72 9.49
CA SER A 80 11.26 -12.10 10.91
C SER A 80 10.02 -11.63 11.67
N LEU A 81 9.54 -10.41 11.39
CA LEU A 81 8.28 -9.91 11.94
C LEU A 81 7.08 -10.74 11.47
N THR A 82 7.02 -11.06 10.17
CA THR A 82 5.92 -11.86 9.60
C THR A 82 5.87 -13.26 10.22
N LYS A 83 7.02 -13.90 10.40
CA LYS A 83 7.14 -15.21 11.04
C LYS A 83 6.56 -15.18 12.47
N ARG A 84 7.02 -14.25 13.31
CA ARG A 84 6.54 -14.14 14.70
C ARG A 84 5.06 -13.83 14.80
N VAL A 85 4.56 -12.93 13.97
CA VAL A 85 3.14 -12.59 13.96
C VAL A 85 2.30 -13.80 13.56
N ARG A 86 2.74 -14.59 12.57
CA ARG A 86 2.06 -15.81 12.16
C ARG A 86 2.08 -16.88 13.23
N GLU A 87 3.23 -17.11 13.88
CA GLU A 87 3.36 -18.09 14.97
C GLU A 87 2.45 -17.71 16.15
N ALA A 88 2.54 -16.46 16.62
CA ALA A 88 1.70 -15.98 17.74
C ALA A 88 0.20 -15.98 17.40
N LEU A 89 -0.16 -15.65 16.16
CA LEU A 89 -1.56 -15.66 15.72
C LEU A 89 -2.08 -17.09 15.58
N PHE A 90 -1.28 -18.01 15.07
CA PHE A 90 -1.66 -19.42 14.96
C PHE A 90 -1.82 -20.05 16.35
N GLU A 91 -0.86 -19.85 17.24
CA GLU A 91 -0.94 -20.27 18.64
C GLU A 91 -2.20 -19.72 19.31
N LYS A 92 -2.50 -18.42 19.13
CA LYS A 92 -3.70 -17.83 19.72
C LYS A 92 -5.01 -18.37 19.11
N ILE A 93 -5.06 -18.60 17.81
CA ILE A 93 -6.23 -19.18 17.15
C ILE A 93 -6.51 -20.60 17.66
N LEU A 94 -5.48 -21.39 17.96
CA LEU A 94 -5.66 -22.73 18.52
C LEU A 94 -6.25 -22.72 19.93
N THR A 95 -6.07 -21.63 20.70
CA THR A 95 -6.70 -21.47 22.02
C THR A 95 -8.17 -21.07 21.95
N TYR A 96 -8.72 -20.79 20.76
CA TYR A 96 -10.08 -20.31 20.62
C TYR A 96 -11.13 -21.41 20.76
N GLU A 97 -12.21 -21.05 21.45
CA GLU A 97 -13.43 -21.84 21.53
C GLU A 97 -14.01 -22.12 20.14
N ILE A 98 -14.57 -23.33 19.94
CA ILE A 98 -15.13 -23.80 18.65
C ILE A 98 -16.20 -22.82 18.13
N GLU A 99 -16.92 -22.15 19.02
CA GLU A 99 -17.91 -21.09 18.73
C GLU A 99 -17.33 -19.90 17.94
N TRP A 100 -16.03 -19.65 18.04
CA TRP A 100 -15.38 -18.60 17.27
C TRP A 100 -15.36 -18.87 15.77
N PHE A 101 -15.19 -20.14 15.38
CA PHE A 101 -15.14 -20.56 13.97
C PHE A 101 -16.52 -20.54 13.29
N ASP A 102 -17.56 -20.46 14.11
CA ASP A 102 -18.94 -20.46 13.70
C ASP A 102 -19.40 -19.06 13.22
N GLN A 103 -18.82 -17.96 13.71
CA GLN A 103 -19.31 -16.60 13.42
C GLN A 103 -18.99 -16.12 11.98
N GLU A 104 -20.02 -15.88 11.15
CA GLU A 104 -19.89 -15.36 9.76
C GLU A 104 -19.38 -13.90 9.66
N ASN A 105 -19.19 -13.20 10.78
CA ASN A 105 -18.88 -11.77 10.80
C ASN A 105 -17.43 -11.49 11.19
N ASN A 106 -16.50 -11.70 10.26
CA ASN A 106 -15.17 -11.10 10.35
C ASN A 106 -14.73 -10.40 9.05
N SER A 107 -15.65 -9.66 8.43
CA SER A 107 -15.33 -8.78 7.31
C SER A 107 -16.27 -7.59 7.21
N ARG A 108 -15.82 -6.44 7.75
CA ARG A 108 -15.77 -5.10 7.11
C ARG A 108 -16.14 -3.96 8.07
N GLY A 109 -15.43 -2.84 7.88
CA GLY A 109 -15.97 -1.51 8.14
C GLY A 109 -14.97 -0.53 8.73
N ASP A 110 -14.26 0.16 7.83
CA ASP A 110 -13.55 1.45 7.92
C ASP A 110 -13.49 2.21 9.25
N MET A 111 -12.36 2.91 9.48
CA MET A 111 -12.29 4.39 9.51
C MET A 111 -10.97 4.86 10.15
N PHE A 112 -10.20 5.71 9.46
CA PHE A 112 -9.82 7.05 9.94
C PHE A 112 -8.91 7.76 8.92
N LYS A 113 -9.38 8.91 8.41
CA LYS A 113 -8.54 9.98 7.86
C LYS A 113 -7.96 10.76 9.03
N ILE A 114 -6.72 11.25 8.90
CA ILE A 114 -6.23 12.59 9.26
C ILE A 114 -4.71 12.56 9.01
N SER A 115 -4.18 13.49 8.22
CA SER A 115 -3.09 14.36 8.71
C SER A 115 -2.86 15.49 7.71
N HIS A 116 -3.37 16.66 8.10
CA HIS A 116 -3.02 17.94 7.50
C HIS A 116 -1.87 18.55 8.32
N ARG A 117 -1.01 19.28 7.60
CA ARG A 117 0.09 20.16 8.04
C ARG A 117 1.47 19.51 8.15
N CYS A 118 2.27 19.79 7.12
CA CYS A 118 3.66 20.18 7.31
C CYS A 118 3.82 21.55 6.63
N HIS A 119 3.78 22.63 7.42
CA HIS A 119 4.33 23.91 7.04
C HIS A 119 5.68 23.97 7.75
N ASP A 120 6.74 24.08 6.97
CA ASP A 120 7.96 24.86 7.21
C ASP A 120 9.12 24.22 6.45
N GLY A 121 9.56 24.92 5.40
CA GLY A 121 10.75 24.55 4.66
C GLY A 121 10.69 24.94 3.20
N LEU A 122 10.94 26.22 2.90
CA LEU A 122 11.92 26.59 1.87
C LEU A 122 12.13 28.10 1.86
N ILE A 123 13.23 28.56 2.46
CA ILE A 123 13.82 29.86 2.14
C ILE A 123 14.88 29.58 1.08
N LEU A 124 14.51 29.73 -0.19
CA LEU A 124 15.42 30.10 -1.27
C LEU A 124 14.60 30.58 -2.49
N SER A 125 14.77 31.86 -2.85
CA SER A 125 14.15 32.54 -4.01
C SER A 125 12.62 32.44 -4.13
N TRP A 126 11.92 33.29 -3.37
CA TRP A 126 10.45 33.31 -3.21
C TRP A 126 9.62 33.43 -4.49
N LYS A 127 10.15 34.03 -5.57
CA LYS A 127 9.37 34.28 -6.81
C LYS A 127 9.17 33.02 -7.69
N LEU A 128 10.15 32.12 -7.77
CA LEU A 128 10.01 30.85 -8.50
C LEU A 128 9.45 29.73 -7.61
N ALA A 129 9.79 29.74 -6.32
CA ALA A 129 9.32 28.74 -5.36
C ALA A 129 7.78 28.80 -5.14
N LEU A 130 7.15 29.98 -5.18
CA LEU A 130 5.68 30.10 -5.07
C LEU A 130 4.93 29.43 -6.23
N VAL A 131 5.44 29.61 -7.46
CA VAL A 131 4.86 28.98 -8.65
C VAL A 131 5.05 27.46 -8.57
N ALA A 132 6.22 27.01 -8.13
CA ALA A 132 6.53 25.60 -7.91
C ALA A 132 5.64 24.92 -6.85
N ILE A 133 5.50 25.56 -5.68
CA ILE A 133 4.70 25.07 -4.52
C ILE A 133 3.22 25.00 -4.85
N SER A 134 2.69 25.93 -5.65
CA SER A 134 1.28 25.90 -6.07
C SER A 134 0.99 24.79 -7.09
N LEU A 135 1.99 24.37 -7.88
CA LEU A 135 1.84 23.33 -8.90
C LEU A 135 1.96 21.90 -8.32
N GLN A 136 2.67 21.73 -7.20
CA GLN A 136 2.86 20.42 -6.55
C GLN A 136 1.59 19.74 -6.01
N PRO A 137 0.66 20.40 -5.29
CA PRO A 137 -0.58 19.76 -4.84
C PRO A 137 -1.46 19.34 -6.03
N CYS A 138 -1.35 20.00 -7.18
CA CYS A 138 -2.06 19.62 -8.40
C CYS A 138 -1.56 18.27 -8.96
N ILE A 139 -0.23 18.07 -9.00
CA ILE A 139 0.38 16.77 -9.40
C ILE A 139 -0.04 15.67 -8.44
N ILE A 140 0.12 15.92 -7.14
CA ILE A 140 -0.16 14.93 -6.10
C ILE A 140 -1.63 14.52 -6.15
N ALA A 141 -2.55 15.49 -6.26
CA ALA A 141 -3.97 15.21 -6.36
C ALA A 141 -4.32 14.42 -7.64
N ALA A 142 -3.80 14.83 -8.81
CA ALA A 142 -4.08 14.15 -10.07
C ALA A 142 -3.56 12.70 -10.09
N PHE A 143 -2.34 12.49 -9.58
CA PHE A 143 -1.74 11.16 -9.47
C PHE A 143 -2.52 10.29 -8.47
N TYR A 144 -2.84 10.83 -7.29
CA TYR A 144 -3.57 10.12 -6.24
C TYR A 144 -4.98 9.72 -6.67
N ILE A 145 -5.72 10.63 -7.31
CA ILE A 145 -7.08 10.35 -7.82
C ILE A 145 -7.02 9.22 -8.87
N SER A 146 -6.03 9.27 -9.77
CA SER A 146 -5.87 8.27 -10.84
C SER A 146 -5.55 6.89 -10.27
N THR A 147 -4.57 6.78 -9.38
CA THR A 147 -4.15 5.50 -8.78
C THR A 147 -5.25 4.92 -7.87
N THR A 148 -5.91 5.75 -7.07
CA THR A 148 -7.01 5.33 -6.18
C THR A 148 -8.21 4.83 -6.96
N THR A 149 -8.62 5.54 -8.02
CA THR A 149 -9.75 5.15 -8.86
C THR A 149 -9.45 3.81 -9.54
N MET A 150 -8.23 3.61 -10.04
CA MET A 150 -7.79 2.35 -10.62
C MET A 150 -7.84 1.19 -9.63
N GLN A 151 -7.28 1.36 -8.42
CA GLN A 151 -7.28 0.32 -7.39
C GLN A 151 -8.70 -0.05 -6.96
N THR A 152 -9.57 0.95 -6.81
CA THR A 152 -10.97 0.73 -6.37
C THR A 152 -11.77 -0.02 -7.43
N MET A 153 -11.64 0.36 -8.70
CA MET A 153 -12.34 -0.32 -9.79
C MET A 153 -11.77 -1.72 -10.05
N SER A 154 -10.45 -1.91 -9.88
CA SER A 154 -9.82 -3.23 -9.97
C SER A 154 -10.42 -4.23 -8.97
N LYS A 155 -10.67 -3.80 -7.72
CA LYS A 155 -11.36 -4.64 -6.72
C LYS A 155 -12.78 -5.04 -7.14
N LYS A 156 -13.54 -4.12 -7.76
CA LYS A 156 -14.90 -4.42 -8.24
C LYS A 156 -14.90 -5.47 -9.35
N ILE A 157 -13.93 -5.39 -10.25
CA ILE A 157 -13.77 -6.37 -11.34
C ILE A 157 -13.32 -7.71 -10.81
N LEU A 158 -12.33 -7.76 -9.92
CA LEU A 158 -11.91 -9.00 -9.27
C LEU A 158 -13.10 -9.67 -8.56
N LYS A 159 -13.97 -8.91 -7.91
CA LYS A 159 -15.19 -9.45 -7.29
C LYS A 159 -16.14 -10.06 -8.32
N ALA A 160 -16.49 -9.31 -9.37
CA ALA A 160 -17.38 -9.81 -10.43
C ALA A 160 -16.78 -11.01 -11.18
N GLN A 161 -15.46 -11.03 -11.35
CA GLN A 161 -14.73 -12.12 -11.98
C GLN A 161 -14.66 -13.37 -11.09
N ASN A 162 -14.53 -13.20 -9.77
CA ASN A 162 -14.58 -14.30 -8.82
C ASN A 162 -15.95 -14.99 -8.82
N GLU A 163 -17.05 -14.25 -8.89
CA GLU A 163 -18.42 -14.82 -8.98
C GLU A 163 -18.57 -15.74 -10.20
N SER A 164 -18.09 -15.31 -11.38
CA SER A 164 -18.07 -16.16 -12.58
C SER A 164 -17.14 -17.37 -12.42
N SER A 165 -15.97 -17.18 -11.80
CA SER A 165 -15.00 -18.26 -11.57
C SER A 165 -15.52 -19.31 -10.59
N GLU A 166 -16.27 -18.90 -9.56
CA GLU A 166 -16.90 -19.78 -8.59
C GLU A 166 -17.97 -20.64 -9.24
N LEU A 167 -18.85 -20.03 -10.06
CA LEU A 167 -19.86 -20.75 -10.82
C LEU A 167 -19.23 -21.76 -11.80
N ALA A 168 -18.18 -21.36 -12.52
CA ALA A 168 -17.46 -22.24 -13.42
C ALA A 168 -16.81 -23.41 -12.66
N SER A 169 -16.17 -23.14 -11.53
CA SER A 169 -15.58 -24.18 -10.67
C SER A 169 -16.63 -25.17 -10.18
N ALA A 170 -17.77 -24.69 -9.67
CA ALA A 170 -18.89 -25.53 -9.24
C ALA A 170 -19.44 -26.40 -10.38
N ALA A 171 -19.50 -25.86 -11.61
CA ALA A 171 -19.93 -26.61 -12.78
C ALA A 171 -18.94 -27.71 -13.20
N VAL A 172 -17.64 -27.44 -13.12
CA VAL A 172 -16.59 -28.43 -13.44
C VAL A 172 -16.59 -29.56 -12.42
N VAL A 173 -16.65 -29.23 -11.13
CA VAL A 173 -16.72 -30.24 -10.05
C VAL A 173 -17.95 -31.13 -10.20
N ASN A 174 -19.09 -30.55 -10.59
CA ASN A 174 -20.37 -31.26 -10.74
C ASN A 174 -20.70 -31.65 -12.20
N HIS A 175 -19.71 -31.74 -13.08
CA HIS A 175 -19.94 -31.95 -14.51
C HIS A 175 -20.80 -33.18 -14.81
N ARG A 176 -20.56 -34.31 -14.11
CA ARG A 176 -21.32 -35.56 -14.29
C ARG A 176 -22.81 -35.39 -14.00
N ILE A 177 -23.15 -34.61 -12.97
CA ILE A 177 -24.54 -34.33 -12.58
C ILE A 177 -25.20 -33.48 -13.65
N ILE A 178 -24.54 -32.41 -14.10
CA ILE A 178 -25.06 -31.51 -15.14
C ILE A 178 -25.32 -32.27 -16.44
N THR A 179 -24.42 -33.19 -16.82
CA THR A 179 -24.60 -34.04 -18.00
C THR A 179 -25.72 -35.05 -17.84
N ALA A 180 -25.89 -35.63 -16.64
CA ALA A 180 -26.94 -36.60 -16.38
C ALA A 180 -28.35 -35.96 -16.43
N PHE A 181 -28.47 -34.69 -16.03
CA PHE A 181 -29.72 -33.93 -16.08
C PHE A 181 -29.92 -33.12 -17.37
N CYS A 182 -29.03 -33.25 -18.37
CA CYS A 182 -29.08 -32.49 -19.63
C CYS A 182 -29.21 -30.96 -19.43
N PHE A 183 -28.53 -30.41 -18.43
CA PHE A 183 -28.71 -29.02 -17.99
C PHE A 183 -27.64 -28.04 -18.50
N GLN A 184 -26.79 -28.48 -19.44
CA GLN A 184 -25.62 -27.74 -19.92
C GLN A 184 -25.97 -26.34 -20.43
N GLU A 185 -27.03 -26.22 -21.24
CA GLU A 185 -27.44 -24.95 -21.83
C GLU A 185 -27.87 -23.93 -20.76
N LYS A 186 -28.56 -24.39 -19.71
CA LYS A 186 -28.98 -23.52 -18.61
C LYS A 186 -27.81 -23.05 -17.77
N VAL A 187 -26.80 -23.89 -17.55
CA VAL A 187 -25.54 -23.51 -16.87
C VAL A 187 -24.75 -22.50 -17.70
N LEU A 188 -24.64 -22.72 -19.02
CA LEU A 188 -23.96 -21.79 -19.93
C LEU A 188 -24.66 -20.42 -19.95
N LYS A 189 -25.99 -20.39 -19.99
CA LYS A 189 -26.76 -19.14 -19.94
C LYS A 189 -26.58 -18.41 -18.61
N LEU A 190 -26.52 -19.13 -17.49
CA LEU A 190 -26.24 -18.54 -16.19
C LEU A 190 -24.82 -17.94 -16.14
N PHE A 191 -23.84 -18.65 -16.70
CA PHE A 191 -22.47 -18.16 -16.80
C PHE A 191 -22.36 -16.90 -17.66
N GLU A 192 -23.01 -16.86 -18.83
CA GLU A 192 -23.07 -15.68 -19.69
C GLU A 192 -23.66 -14.46 -18.95
N LEU A 193 -24.75 -14.65 -18.21
CA LEU A 193 -25.37 -13.58 -17.42
C LEU A 193 -24.41 -12.98 -16.37
N THR A 194 -23.59 -13.81 -15.71
CA THR A 194 -22.56 -13.29 -14.77
C THR A 194 -21.47 -12.50 -15.48
N GLN A 195 -21.09 -12.90 -16.70
CA GLN A 195 -20.05 -12.21 -17.47
C GLN A 195 -20.48 -10.84 -17.99
N VAL A 196 -21.76 -10.63 -18.31
CA VAL A 196 -22.25 -9.32 -18.81
C VAL A 196 -21.97 -8.21 -17.81
N SER A 197 -22.17 -8.47 -16.51
CA SER A 197 -21.86 -7.54 -15.42
C SER A 197 -20.37 -7.20 -15.37
N SER A 198 -19.51 -8.21 -15.48
CA SER A 198 -18.05 -8.03 -15.52
C SER A 198 -17.60 -7.21 -16.74
N LYS A 199 -18.16 -7.51 -17.93
CA LYS A 199 -17.85 -6.81 -19.19
C LYS A 199 -18.22 -5.32 -19.12
N LYS A 200 -19.40 -5.00 -18.56
CA LYS A 200 -19.85 -3.61 -18.41
C LYS A 200 -18.95 -2.83 -17.45
N GLU A 201 -18.59 -3.41 -16.31
CA GLU A 201 -17.70 -2.76 -15.33
C GLU A 201 -16.27 -2.63 -15.86
N SER A 202 -15.76 -3.63 -16.58
CA SER A 202 -14.47 -3.56 -17.28
C SER A 202 -14.44 -2.42 -18.31
N HIS A 203 -15.48 -2.27 -19.11
CA HIS A 203 -15.54 -1.17 -20.10
C HIS A 203 -15.55 0.22 -19.44
N ARG A 204 -16.31 0.37 -18.34
CA ARG A 204 -16.30 1.61 -17.55
C ARG A 204 -14.92 1.87 -16.95
N GLN A 205 -14.28 0.85 -16.38
CA GLN A 205 -12.94 0.97 -15.83
C GLN A 205 -11.96 1.44 -16.89
N SER A 206 -11.97 0.84 -18.09
CA SER A 206 -11.05 1.23 -19.18
C SER A 206 -11.17 2.71 -19.52
N TRP A 207 -12.39 3.26 -19.56
CA TRP A 207 -12.62 4.68 -19.78
C TRP A 207 -12.08 5.55 -18.64
N TYR A 208 -12.41 5.24 -17.38
CA TYR A 208 -11.92 6.01 -16.23
C TYR A 208 -10.40 5.91 -16.05
N ALA A 209 -9.83 4.73 -16.30
CA ALA A 209 -8.40 4.47 -16.27
C ALA A 209 -7.68 5.25 -17.37
N GLY A 210 -8.20 5.21 -18.61
CA GLY A 210 -7.64 5.95 -19.73
C GLY A 210 -7.65 7.46 -19.49
N PHE A 211 -8.78 8.00 -19.03
CA PHE A 211 -8.91 9.42 -18.72
C PHE A 211 -8.01 9.85 -17.55
N GLY A 212 -7.94 9.06 -16.48
CA GLY A 212 -7.06 9.34 -15.34
C GLY A 212 -5.57 9.32 -15.73
N LEU A 213 -5.15 8.31 -16.51
CA LEU A 213 -3.78 8.25 -17.04
C LEU A 213 -3.46 9.44 -17.92
N PHE A 214 -4.36 9.80 -18.84
CA PHE A 214 -4.18 10.95 -19.71
C PHE A 214 -4.02 12.24 -18.89
N LEU A 215 -4.92 12.50 -17.94
CA LEU A 215 -4.88 13.70 -17.11
C LEU A 215 -3.59 13.79 -16.28
N SER A 216 -3.16 12.67 -15.67
CA SER A 216 -1.92 12.62 -14.89
C SER A 216 -0.68 12.86 -15.76
N GLN A 217 -0.61 12.25 -16.95
CA GLN A 217 0.51 12.44 -17.87
C GLN A 217 0.53 13.85 -18.47
N PHE A 218 -0.64 14.39 -18.81
CA PHE A 218 -0.79 15.75 -19.31
C PHE A 218 -0.31 16.79 -18.30
N ILE A 219 -0.75 16.71 -17.04
CA ILE A 219 -0.29 17.62 -15.98
C ILE A 219 1.22 17.50 -15.76
N THR A 220 1.75 16.27 -15.78
CA THR A 220 3.20 16.01 -15.64
C THR A 220 4.02 16.65 -16.76
N GLY A 221 3.49 16.72 -18.00
CA GLY A 221 4.15 17.40 -19.12
C GLY A 221 3.91 18.91 -19.16
N ALA A 222 2.72 19.37 -18.78
CA ALA A 222 2.33 20.78 -18.82
C ALA A 222 3.09 21.64 -17.80
N ILE A 223 3.39 21.12 -16.62
CA ILE A 223 4.07 21.86 -15.55
C ILE A 223 5.51 22.26 -15.95
N PRO A 224 6.36 21.35 -16.46
CA PRO A 224 7.63 21.72 -17.08
C PRO A 224 7.49 22.79 -18.16
N ALA A 225 6.52 22.63 -19.07
CA ALA A 225 6.32 23.58 -20.17
C ALA A 225 6.00 25.00 -19.66
N LEU A 226 5.10 25.12 -18.68
CA LEU A 226 4.76 26.40 -18.04
C LEU A 226 5.94 26.99 -17.27
N THR A 227 6.70 26.14 -16.57
CA THR A 227 7.91 26.56 -15.82
C THR A 227 8.96 27.13 -16.75
N PHE A 228 9.20 26.50 -17.91
CA PHE A 228 10.13 27.01 -18.91
C PHE A 228 9.63 28.26 -19.62
N TRP A 229 8.34 28.35 -19.93
CA TRP A 229 7.75 29.56 -20.53
C TRP A 229 7.89 30.77 -19.60
N TYR A 230 7.49 30.62 -18.33
CA TYR A 230 7.60 31.68 -17.34
C TYR A 230 9.06 31.98 -17.00
N GLY A 231 9.89 30.95 -16.78
CA GLY A 231 11.32 31.10 -16.52
C GLY A 231 12.06 31.81 -17.66
N GLY A 232 11.71 31.53 -18.91
CA GLY A 232 12.25 32.21 -20.09
C GLY A 232 11.90 33.70 -20.13
N ARG A 233 10.68 34.08 -19.73
CA ARG A 233 10.28 35.49 -19.58
C ARG A 233 11.11 36.20 -18.50
N LEU A 234 11.40 35.54 -17.37
CA LEU A 234 12.24 36.11 -16.32
C LEU A 234 13.71 36.23 -16.73
N LEU A 235 14.20 35.29 -17.55
CA LEU A 235 15.53 35.35 -18.14
C LEU A 235 15.65 36.54 -19.11
N TYR A 236 14.61 36.80 -19.91
CA TYR A 236 14.55 37.95 -20.83
C TYR A 236 14.64 39.29 -20.07
N HIS A 237 13.94 39.42 -18.94
CA HIS A 237 14.01 40.62 -18.09
C HIS A 237 15.28 40.70 -17.21
N LYS A 238 16.24 39.77 -17.38
CA LYS A 238 17.48 39.67 -16.60
C LYS A 238 17.28 39.58 -15.08
N GLU A 239 16.11 39.15 -14.61
CA GLU A 239 15.84 38.98 -13.18
C GLU A 239 16.50 37.70 -12.62
N ILE A 240 16.74 36.70 -13.48
CA ILE A 240 17.22 35.36 -13.09
C ILE A 240 18.28 34.87 -14.07
N THR A 241 19.36 34.25 -13.57
CA THR A 241 20.36 33.56 -14.39
C THR A 241 19.88 32.17 -14.80
N TYR A 242 20.28 31.70 -15.99
CA TYR A 242 19.99 30.33 -16.47
C TYR A 242 20.35 29.23 -15.44
N LYS A 243 21.42 29.43 -14.65
CA LYS A 243 21.83 28.52 -13.56
C LYS A 243 20.71 28.28 -12.54
N HIS A 244 20.09 29.37 -12.07
CA HIS A 244 19.02 29.31 -11.09
C HIS A 244 17.72 28.74 -11.67
N LEU A 245 17.46 28.96 -12.96
CA LEU A 245 16.32 28.39 -13.67
C LEU A 245 16.41 26.86 -13.75
N PHE A 246 17.53 26.32 -14.25
CA PHE A 246 17.72 24.88 -14.36
C PHE A 246 17.77 24.18 -12.99
N LEU A 247 18.38 24.84 -12.00
CA LEU A 247 18.43 24.34 -10.63
C LEU A 247 17.04 24.20 -10.02
N THR A 248 16.22 25.25 -10.12
CA THR A 248 14.86 25.23 -9.57
C THR A 248 14.00 24.19 -10.27
N PHE A 249 14.11 24.08 -11.60
CA PHE A 249 13.36 23.11 -12.40
C PHE A 249 13.69 21.65 -12.03
N LEU A 250 14.98 21.29 -12.02
CA LEU A 250 15.41 19.91 -11.76
C LEU A 250 15.05 19.46 -10.34
N ILE A 251 15.23 20.32 -9.34
CA ILE A 251 14.83 20.02 -7.96
C ILE A 251 13.31 19.86 -7.87
N LEU A 252 12.54 20.77 -8.48
CA LEU A 252 11.08 20.74 -8.43
C LEU A 252 10.49 19.46 -9.02
N VAL A 253 10.92 19.09 -10.23
CA VAL A 253 10.39 17.91 -10.93
C VAL A 253 10.77 16.62 -10.19
N THR A 254 12.01 16.50 -9.73
CA THR A 254 12.46 15.29 -9.04
C THR A 254 11.84 15.14 -7.66
N THR A 255 11.70 16.23 -6.91
CA THR A 255 11.06 16.22 -5.58
C THR A 255 9.55 15.97 -5.70
N GLY A 256 8.88 16.59 -6.67
CA GLY A 256 7.45 16.40 -6.90
C GLY A 256 7.09 14.95 -7.25
N ARG A 257 7.89 14.29 -8.11
CA ARG A 257 7.73 12.86 -8.42
C ARG A 257 7.96 11.97 -7.20
N LEU A 258 9.02 12.24 -6.43
CA LEU A 258 9.36 11.46 -5.23
C LEU A 258 8.24 11.53 -4.17
N ILE A 259 7.65 12.72 -3.95
CA ILE A 259 6.52 12.89 -3.04
C ILE A 259 5.29 12.11 -3.54
N ALA A 260 5.00 12.16 -4.84
CA ALA A 260 3.87 11.44 -5.43
C ALA A 260 4.01 9.91 -5.29
N GLU A 261 5.21 9.37 -5.53
CA GLU A 261 5.52 7.95 -5.34
C GLU A 261 5.48 7.55 -3.85
N THR A 262 5.99 8.41 -2.96
CA THR A 262 5.90 8.16 -1.51
C THR A 262 4.44 8.13 -1.03
N GLY A 263 3.57 8.93 -1.65
CA GLY A 263 2.14 8.97 -1.35
C GLY A 263 1.42 7.63 -1.61
N THR A 264 1.81 6.88 -2.65
CA THR A 264 1.19 5.57 -2.93
C THR A 264 1.66 4.51 -1.94
N ILE A 265 2.95 4.51 -1.58
CA ILE A 265 3.51 3.62 -0.55
C ILE A 265 2.84 3.87 0.81
N THR A 266 2.57 5.13 1.14
CA THR A 266 1.87 5.52 2.38
C THR A 266 0.45 4.94 2.43
N ALA A 267 -0.26 4.91 1.30
CA ALA A 267 -1.59 4.31 1.23
C ALA A 267 -1.55 2.79 1.48
N ASP A 268 -0.51 2.10 0.99
CA ASP A 268 -0.32 0.67 1.25
C ASP A 268 0.12 0.40 2.70
N LEU A 269 0.92 1.28 3.29
CA LEU A 269 1.25 1.23 4.72
C LEU A 269 -0.02 1.36 5.58
N SER A 270 -0.92 2.28 5.23
CA SER A 270 -2.22 2.44 5.92
C SER A 270 -3.05 1.15 5.86
N LYS A 271 -3.14 0.48 4.69
CA LYS A 271 -3.80 -0.83 4.59
C LYS A 271 -3.13 -1.88 5.48
N GLY A 272 -1.79 -1.87 5.53
CA GLY A 272 -1.02 -2.74 6.42
C GLY A 272 -1.34 -2.50 7.90
N THR A 273 -1.47 -1.23 8.32
CA THR A 273 -1.84 -0.90 9.70
C THR A 273 -3.25 -1.39 10.08
N SER A 274 -4.23 -1.29 9.17
CA SER A 274 -5.57 -1.84 9.41
C SER A 274 -5.60 -3.37 9.50
N ALA A 275 -4.75 -4.05 8.72
CA ALA A 275 -4.59 -5.50 8.83
C ALA A 275 -3.95 -5.89 10.18
N LEU A 276 -2.93 -5.14 10.62
CA LEU A 276 -2.30 -5.33 11.93
C LEU A 276 -3.30 -5.13 13.07
N GLU A 277 -4.21 -4.16 12.97
CA GLU A 277 -5.27 -3.96 13.97
C GLU A 277 -6.17 -5.19 14.10
N SER A 278 -6.55 -5.80 12.98
CA SER A 278 -7.35 -7.05 12.96
C SER A 278 -6.59 -8.20 13.62
N VAL A 279 -5.29 -8.33 13.34
CA VAL A 279 -4.40 -9.32 13.97
C VAL A 279 -4.27 -9.06 15.48
N PHE A 280 -4.05 -7.80 15.90
CA PHE A 280 -3.97 -7.44 17.30
C PHE A 280 -5.28 -7.66 18.05
N ARG A 281 -6.43 -7.47 17.38
CA ARG A 281 -7.75 -7.76 17.93
C ARG A 281 -7.89 -9.25 18.25
N ILE A 282 -7.36 -10.13 17.40
CA ILE A 282 -7.28 -11.57 17.65
C ILE A 282 -6.31 -11.82 18.82
N LEU A 283 -5.05 -11.37 18.71
CA LEU A 283 -4.03 -11.63 19.73
C LEU A 283 -4.42 -11.18 21.16
N LYS A 284 -5.16 -10.07 21.28
CA LYS A 284 -5.59 -9.51 22.58
C LYS A 284 -6.96 -10.00 23.06
N ARG A 285 -7.69 -10.78 22.26
CA ARG A 285 -8.98 -11.33 22.69
C ARG A 285 -8.75 -12.36 23.78
N ARG A 286 -9.51 -12.25 24.87
CA ARG A 286 -9.65 -13.31 25.87
C ARG A 286 -10.79 -14.23 25.47
N THR A 287 -10.56 -15.54 25.55
CA THR A 287 -11.58 -16.57 25.37
C THR A 287 -12.43 -16.68 26.64
N LYS A 288 -13.68 -17.11 26.50
CA LYS A 288 -14.57 -17.27 27.66
C LYS A 288 -14.26 -18.55 28.44
N ILE A 289 -13.80 -19.58 27.72
CA ILE A 289 -13.26 -20.82 28.26
C ILE A 289 -11.78 -20.82 27.92
N ASP A 290 -10.92 -20.70 28.94
CA ASP A 290 -9.47 -20.65 28.76
C ASP A 290 -8.88 -22.04 29.07
N PRO A 291 -8.34 -22.77 28.07
CA PRO A 291 -7.77 -24.10 28.28
C PRO A 291 -6.49 -24.07 29.13
N GLU A 292 -5.83 -22.91 29.26
CA GLU A 292 -4.61 -22.75 30.05
C GLU A 292 -4.90 -22.29 31.50
N GLN A 293 -6.17 -22.09 31.86
CA GLN A 293 -6.55 -21.67 33.20
C GLN A 293 -6.43 -22.85 34.19
N SER A 294 -5.31 -22.88 34.92
CA SER A 294 -4.99 -23.89 35.95
C SER A 294 -5.78 -23.74 37.27
N ASP A 295 -6.74 -22.82 37.34
CA ASP A 295 -7.51 -22.51 38.56
C ASP A 295 -8.71 -23.48 38.76
N GLY A 296 -8.79 -24.52 37.94
CA GLY A 296 -9.78 -25.57 38.02
C GLY A 296 -9.49 -26.57 39.15
N ILE A 297 -10.54 -27.25 39.60
CA ILE A 297 -10.39 -28.35 40.57
C ILE A 297 -9.86 -29.57 39.82
N GLU A 298 -8.66 -30.03 40.17
CA GLU A 298 -8.07 -31.29 39.68
C GLU A 298 -8.28 -32.41 40.71
N PRO A 299 -9.35 -33.23 40.59
CA PRO A 299 -9.62 -34.29 41.56
C PRO A 299 -8.64 -35.46 41.41
N GLU A 300 -8.14 -36.01 42.52
CA GLU A 300 -7.23 -37.16 42.53
C GLU A 300 -7.86 -38.45 42.00
N LYS A 301 -9.19 -38.60 42.08
CA LYS A 301 -9.96 -39.73 41.55
C LYS A 301 -11.26 -39.24 40.91
N ILE A 302 -11.54 -39.74 39.71
CA ILE A 302 -12.75 -39.46 38.95
C ILE A 302 -13.56 -40.76 38.87
N ASN A 303 -14.79 -40.76 39.43
CA ASN A 303 -15.67 -41.94 39.43
C ASN A 303 -16.46 -42.11 38.12
N GLY A 304 -16.42 -41.13 37.21
CA GLY A 304 -17.05 -41.20 35.89
C GLY A 304 -18.57 -40.98 35.87
N GLU A 305 -19.18 -40.59 36.99
CA GLU A 305 -20.59 -40.22 37.07
C GLU A 305 -20.81 -38.85 36.42
N ILE A 306 -21.65 -38.79 35.38
CA ILE A 306 -22.00 -37.57 34.65
C ILE A 306 -23.50 -37.36 34.82
N GLU A 307 -23.90 -36.22 35.37
CA GLU A 307 -25.30 -35.87 35.61
C GLU A 307 -25.62 -34.54 34.89
N PHE A 308 -26.67 -34.51 34.09
CA PHE A 308 -27.20 -33.31 33.47
C PHE A 308 -28.41 -32.81 34.28
N LYS A 309 -28.36 -31.57 34.78
CA LYS A 309 -29.46 -30.93 35.53
C LYS A 309 -30.03 -29.75 34.77
N GLN A 310 -31.26 -29.90 34.27
CA GLN A 310 -32.04 -28.89 33.55
C GLN A 310 -31.22 -28.10 32.54
N VAL A 311 -30.49 -28.81 31.68
CA VAL A 311 -29.57 -28.17 30.74
C VAL A 311 -30.36 -27.53 29.60
N HIS A 312 -30.08 -26.25 29.39
CA HIS A 312 -30.64 -25.42 28.34
C HIS A 312 -29.50 -24.96 27.43
N PHE A 313 -29.60 -25.25 26.14
CA PHE A 313 -28.54 -24.91 25.18
C PHE A 313 -29.11 -24.45 23.85
N PHE A 314 -28.50 -23.41 23.29
CA PHE A 314 -28.72 -22.94 21.94
C PHE A 314 -27.36 -22.58 21.34
N TYR A 315 -27.22 -22.78 20.03
CA TYR A 315 -26.03 -22.32 19.34
C TYR A 315 -26.07 -20.79 19.21
N PRO A 316 -25.01 -20.06 19.61
CA PRO A 316 -25.00 -18.59 19.58
C PRO A 316 -25.17 -17.98 18.19
N ASN A 317 -24.76 -18.71 17.15
CA ASN A 317 -25.02 -18.38 15.75
C ASN A 317 -26.50 -18.40 15.36
N ARG A 318 -27.32 -19.18 16.06
CA ARG A 318 -28.75 -19.35 15.80
C ARG A 318 -29.52 -19.18 17.11
N PRO A 319 -29.49 -17.98 17.70
CA PRO A 319 -30.02 -17.76 19.05
C PRO A 319 -31.54 -17.96 19.13
N LYS A 320 -32.22 -17.94 17.98
CA LYS A 320 -33.67 -18.16 17.89
C LYS A 320 -34.07 -19.64 17.96
N GLN A 321 -33.12 -20.57 17.81
CA GLN A 321 -33.40 -21.99 17.82
C GLN A 321 -32.77 -22.64 19.05
N MET A 322 -33.62 -22.94 20.04
CA MET A 322 -33.21 -23.67 21.24
C MET A 322 -33.09 -25.16 20.91
N ILE A 323 -31.94 -25.77 21.21
CA ILE A 323 -31.65 -27.18 20.89
C ILE A 323 -31.97 -28.08 22.07
N LEU A 324 -31.49 -27.70 23.26
CA LEU A 324 -31.79 -28.43 24.50
C LEU A 324 -32.70 -27.58 25.38
N THR A 325 -33.82 -28.17 25.81
CA THR A 325 -34.81 -27.53 26.67
C THR A 325 -35.08 -28.39 27.90
N GLY A 326 -34.40 -28.10 29.00
CA GLY A 326 -34.67 -28.70 30.31
C GLY A 326 -34.29 -30.18 30.37
N VAL A 327 -33.18 -30.56 29.72
CA VAL A 327 -32.72 -31.96 29.70
C VAL A 327 -32.14 -32.35 31.06
N ASN A 328 -32.66 -33.43 31.63
CA ASN A 328 -32.12 -34.10 32.81
C ASN A 328 -31.65 -35.51 32.41
N LEU A 329 -30.43 -35.89 32.76
CA LEU A 329 -29.87 -37.22 32.46
C LEU A 329 -28.96 -37.70 33.58
#